data_AF-A0A7S4P8Z0-F1
#
_entry.id   AF-A0A7S4P8Z0-F1
#
_cell.length_a   1.000
_cell.length_b   1.000
_cell.length_c   1.000
_cell.angle_alpha   90.00
_cell.angle_beta   90.00
_cell.angle_gamma   90.00
#
_symmetry.space_group_name_H-M   'P 1'
#
loop_
_entity.id
_entity.type
_entity.pdbx_description
1 polymer ?
#
loop_
_entity_poly.entity_id
_entity_poly.type
_entity_poly.pdbx_seq_one_letter_code
_entity_poly.pdbx_strand_id
1 'polypeptide(L)'
;ELYEECAKNQPNMEVVRDLCRSHGIPMDLRGRVWQILLGVVNKKANLQAWAEDDLVLEDQQIIRADVNRTRQSIDKFKTEKVQKDMEVLLTIYCKRRSVKYTQGLNELLAPVLDLEGEQFDMSAVFNCFYAIVQRFLPNTLR
;
A
#
# COMPACT_ATOMS: atom_id res chain seq x y z
N GLU A 1 9.96 -10.28 22.08
CA GLU A 1 10.94 -9.52 21.25
C GLU A 1 10.33 -8.82 20.04
N LEU A 2 9.97 -9.48 18.92
CA LEU A 2 9.48 -8.77 17.72
C LEU A 2 8.20 -7.96 17.97
N TYR A 3 7.24 -8.55 18.70
CA TYR A 3 6.02 -7.87 19.15
C TYR A 3 6.33 -6.61 19.96
N GLU A 4 7.22 -6.72 20.95
CA GLU A 4 7.63 -5.59 21.81
C GLU A 4 8.31 -4.49 20.99
N GLU A 5 9.21 -4.85 20.07
CA GLU A 5 9.88 -3.87 19.21
C GLU A 5 8.86 -3.18 18.30
N CYS A 6 7.94 -3.94 17.68
CA CYS A 6 6.91 -3.40 16.79
C CYS A 6 5.90 -2.49 17.50
N ALA A 7 5.66 -2.72 18.80
CA ALA A 7 4.78 -1.92 19.63
C ALA A 7 5.36 -0.54 20.00
N LYS A 8 6.67 -0.32 19.83
CA LYS A 8 7.29 0.97 20.12
C LYS A 8 6.78 2.06 19.17
N ASN A 9 6.68 3.28 19.69
CA ASN A 9 6.38 4.47 18.89
C ASN A 9 7.46 4.75 17.84
N GLN A 10 8.73 4.48 18.19
CA GLN A 10 9.89 4.59 17.33
C GLN A 10 10.64 3.25 17.34
N PRO A 11 10.19 2.28 16.54
CA PRO A 11 10.82 0.98 16.44
C PRO A 11 12.17 1.08 15.73
N ASN A 12 13.15 0.29 16.18
CA ASN A 12 14.45 0.17 15.55
C ASN A 12 14.38 -0.78 14.36
N MET A 13 14.62 -0.24 13.16
CA MET A 13 14.54 -0.99 11.90
C MET A 13 15.54 -2.15 11.82
N GLU A 14 16.75 -1.98 12.35
CA GLU A 14 17.79 -3.03 12.30
C GLU A 14 17.39 -4.21 13.20
N VAL A 15 16.91 -3.92 14.41
CA VAL A 15 16.42 -4.96 15.33
C VAL A 15 15.25 -5.72 14.71
N VAL A 16 14.27 -5.02 14.14
CA VAL A 16 13.15 -5.66 13.44
C VAL A 16 13.64 -6.54 12.29
N ARG A 17 14.60 -6.05 11.49
CA ARG A 17 15.15 -6.81 10.36
C ARG A 17 15.80 -8.11 10.80
N ASP A 18 16.58 -8.09 11.87
CA ASP A 18 17.27 -9.28 12.38
C ASP A 18 16.31 -10.29 13.02
N LEU A 19 15.29 -9.80 13.73
CA LEU A 19 14.22 -10.64 14.29
C LEU A 19 13.38 -11.30 13.20
N CYS A 20 13.03 -10.58 12.14
CA CYS A 20 12.29 -11.15 11.01
C CYS A 20 13.09 -12.23 10.27
N ARG A 21 14.41 -12.06 10.13
CA ARG A 21 15.28 -13.06 9.48
C ARG A 21 15.42 -14.35 10.28
N SER A 22 15.42 -14.25 11.60
CA SER A 22 15.64 -15.38 12.49
C SER A 22 14.37 -16.20 12.74
N HIS A 23 13.21 -15.55 12.85
CA HIS A 23 11.97 -16.19 13.30
C HIS A 23 10.80 -16.10 12.31
N GLY A 24 10.97 -15.39 11.19
CA GLY A 24 9.88 -15.08 10.26
C GLY A 24 8.99 -13.95 10.76
N ILE A 25 7.87 -13.73 10.07
CA ILE A 25 6.93 -12.61 10.36
C ILE A 25 5.52 -13.18 10.61
N PRO A 26 5.03 -13.11 11.85
CA PRO A 26 3.63 -13.43 12.19
C PRO A 26 2.64 -12.61 11.36
N MET A 27 1.53 -13.22 10.96
CA MET A 27 0.56 -12.61 10.02
C MET A 27 0.03 -11.25 10.50
N ASP A 28 -0.35 -11.18 11.76
CA ASP A 28 -0.85 -10.02 12.49
C ASP A 28 0.17 -8.87 12.62
N LEU A 29 1.47 -9.18 12.52
CA LEU A 29 2.53 -8.18 12.55
C LEU A 29 2.97 -7.70 11.16
N ARG A 30 2.55 -8.35 10.08
CA ARG A 30 3.08 -8.04 8.73
C ARG A 30 2.85 -6.58 8.33
N GLY A 31 1.65 -6.04 8.58
CA GLY A 31 1.36 -4.63 8.30
C GLY A 31 2.32 -3.69 9.02
N ARG A 32 2.53 -3.90 10.33
CA ARG A 32 3.43 -3.08 11.14
C ARG A 32 4.89 -3.23 10.73
N VAL A 33 5.36 -4.46 10.51
CA VAL A 33 6.74 -4.74 10.06
C VAL A 33 7.01 -4.07 8.71
N TRP A 34 6.06 -4.13 7.77
CA TRP A 34 6.22 -3.46 6.48
C TRP A 34 6.33 -1.96 6.62
N GLN A 35 5.50 -1.32 7.46
CA GLN A 35 5.65 0.11 7.74
C GLN A 35 7.05 0.45 8.26
N ILE A 36 7.60 -0.39 9.15
CA ILE A 36 8.94 -0.21 9.74
C ILE A 36 10.01 -0.34 8.66
N LEU A 37 10.05 -1.44 7.93
CA LEU A 37 11.08 -1.71 6.92
C LEU A 37 11.02 -0.75 5.71
N LEU A 38 9.84 -0.24 5.40
CA LEU A 38 9.67 0.79 4.36
C LEU A 38 9.95 2.20 4.88
N GLY A 39 10.08 2.41 6.20
CA GLY A 39 10.37 3.71 6.79
C GLY A 39 9.17 4.67 6.72
N VAL A 40 7.96 4.13 6.89
CA VAL A 40 6.69 4.88 6.80
C VAL A 40 5.82 4.81 8.06
N VAL A 41 6.40 4.33 9.16
CA VAL A 41 5.77 4.33 10.49
C VAL A 41 5.24 5.72 10.84
N ASN A 42 4.00 5.78 11.34
CA ASN A 42 3.31 6.98 11.80
C ASN A 42 3.15 8.10 10.75
N LYS A 43 3.47 7.86 9.47
CA LYS A 43 3.20 8.82 8.40
C LYS A 43 1.72 8.83 8.07
N LYS A 44 1.14 10.04 8.00
CA LYS A 44 -0.24 10.24 7.55
C LYS A 44 -0.26 10.69 6.09
N ALA A 45 -1.01 9.96 5.27
CA ALA A 45 -1.31 10.33 3.89
C ALA A 45 -2.56 11.22 3.90
N ASN A 46 -2.46 12.40 3.27
CA ASN A 46 -3.63 13.24 3.04
C ASN A 46 -4.42 12.70 1.84
N LEU A 47 -5.24 11.67 2.09
CA LEU A 47 -6.08 11.04 1.07
C LEU A 47 -7.37 11.85 0.80
N GLN A 48 -7.83 12.64 1.79
CA GLN A 48 -9.08 13.41 1.70
C GLN A 48 -9.01 14.60 0.75
N ALA A 49 -7.83 15.23 0.62
CA ALA A 49 -7.62 16.34 -0.32
C ALA A 49 -7.86 15.98 -1.79
N TRP A 50 -8.09 14.70 -2.09
CA TRP A 50 -8.29 14.19 -3.43
C TRP A 50 -9.64 13.50 -3.60
N ALA A 51 -10.55 13.57 -2.61
CA ALA A 51 -11.78 12.77 -2.64
C ALA A 51 -12.90 13.36 -3.52
N GLU A 52 -12.84 14.65 -3.87
CA GLU A 52 -13.98 15.33 -4.50
C GLU A 52 -13.51 16.16 -5.71
N ASP A 53 -14.16 15.88 -6.83
CA ASP A 53 -14.10 16.52 -8.17
C ASP A 53 -12.84 16.37 -9.05
N ASP A 54 -11.66 16.10 -8.51
CA ASP A 54 -10.45 16.09 -9.36
C ASP A 54 -10.01 14.71 -9.87
N LEU A 55 -10.54 13.57 -9.40
CA LEU A 55 -9.96 12.22 -9.62
C LEU A 55 -10.13 11.62 -11.03
N VAL A 56 -10.45 12.38 -12.06
CA VAL A 56 -10.56 11.81 -13.41
C VAL A 56 -9.21 11.90 -14.12
N LEU A 57 -8.52 10.77 -14.21
CA LEU A 57 -7.39 10.61 -15.13
C LEU A 57 -7.90 10.24 -16.53
N GLU A 58 -7.11 10.54 -17.56
CA GLU A 58 -7.36 10.04 -18.93
C GLU A 58 -7.52 8.51 -18.93
N ASP A 59 -6.69 7.83 -18.12
CA ASP A 59 -6.62 6.37 -18.04
C ASP A 59 -7.55 5.76 -16.96
N GLN A 60 -8.52 6.52 -16.42
CA GLN A 60 -9.35 6.06 -15.30
C GLN A 60 -10.14 4.78 -15.61
N GLN A 61 -10.59 4.61 -16.87
CA GLN A 61 -11.27 3.40 -17.31
C GLN A 61 -10.35 2.16 -17.28
N ILE A 62 -9.05 2.36 -17.55
CA ILE A 62 -8.05 1.29 -17.49
C ILE A 62 -7.83 0.86 -16.04
N ILE A 63 -7.69 1.84 -15.12
CA ILE A 63 -7.59 1.54 -13.68
C ILE A 63 -8.78 0.70 -13.22
N ARG A 64 -10.00 1.10 -13.58
CA ARG A 64 -11.22 0.37 -13.19
C ARG A 64 -11.26 -1.04 -13.75
N ALA A 65 -10.89 -1.21 -15.03
CA ALA A 65 -10.83 -2.53 -15.66
C ALA A 65 -9.81 -3.45 -14.97
N ASP A 66 -8.63 -2.91 -14.60
CA ASP A 66 -7.58 -3.65 -13.90
C ASP A 66 -7.95 -4.03 -12.47
N VAL A 67 -8.53 -3.10 -11.72
CA VAL A 67 -9.01 -3.36 -10.38
C VAL A 67 -10.07 -4.46 -10.39
N ASN A 68 -11.04 -4.42 -11.31
CA ASN A 68 -12.10 -5.42 -11.44
C ASN A 68 -11.61 -6.84 -11.70
N ARG A 69 -10.42 -7.00 -12.29
CA ARG A 69 -9.80 -8.31 -12.57
C ARG A 69 -8.69 -8.69 -11.58
N THR A 70 -8.34 -7.80 -10.65
CA THR A 70 -7.26 -8.04 -9.68
C THR A 70 -7.67 -9.14 -8.72
N ARG A 71 -6.84 -10.18 -8.61
CA ARG A 71 -6.94 -11.26 -7.61
C ARG A 71 -8.35 -11.81 -7.37
N GLN A 72 -9.12 -12.05 -8.44
CA GLN A 72 -10.51 -12.54 -8.36
C GLN A 72 -10.67 -13.93 -7.72
N SER A 73 -9.57 -14.64 -7.42
CA SER A 73 -9.60 -15.85 -6.59
C SER A 73 -9.77 -15.57 -5.09
N ILE A 74 -9.66 -14.31 -4.65
CA ILE A 74 -9.76 -13.89 -3.24
C ILE A 74 -10.99 -13.00 -3.08
N ASP A 75 -11.94 -13.40 -2.22
CA ASP A 75 -13.24 -12.74 -2.10
C ASP A 75 -13.17 -11.26 -1.69
N LYS A 76 -12.17 -10.89 -0.88
CA LYS A 76 -11.88 -9.51 -0.49
C LYS A 76 -11.80 -8.56 -1.71
N PHE A 77 -11.12 -9.00 -2.78
CA PHE A 77 -10.91 -8.19 -4.00
C PHE A 77 -12.11 -8.17 -4.96
N LYS A 78 -13.16 -8.95 -4.66
CA LYS A 78 -14.45 -8.88 -5.38
C LYS A 78 -15.38 -7.80 -4.82
N THR A 79 -15.11 -7.32 -3.60
CA THR A 79 -16.00 -6.35 -2.95
C THR A 79 -15.88 -4.98 -3.59
N GLU A 80 -17.01 -4.33 -3.86
CA GLU A 80 -17.04 -2.98 -4.45
C GLU A 80 -16.27 -1.97 -3.61
N LYS A 81 -16.30 -2.12 -2.28
CA LYS A 81 -15.53 -1.26 -1.37
C LYS A 81 -14.03 -1.36 -1.65
N VAL A 82 -13.46 -2.56 -1.69
CA VAL A 82 -12.01 -2.75 -1.92
C VAL A 82 -11.63 -2.28 -3.32
N GLN A 83 -12.47 -2.53 -4.31
CA GLN A 83 -12.24 -2.06 -5.68
C GLN A 83 -12.24 -0.53 -5.74
N LYS A 84 -13.20 0.14 -5.11
CA LYS A 84 -13.24 1.60 -5.03
C LYS A 84 -12.03 2.16 -4.28
N ASP A 85 -11.64 1.55 -3.17
CA ASP A 85 -10.45 1.93 -2.41
C ASP A 85 -9.18 1.81 -3.28
N MET A 86 -9.04 0.72 -4.03
CA MET A 86 -7.91 0.53 -4.97
C MET A 86 -7.89 1.58 -6.07
N GLU A 87 -9.03 1.82 -6.71
CA GLU A 87 -9.17 2.83 -7.76
C GLU A 87 -8.72 4.20 -7.24
N VAL A 88 -9.20 4.62 -6.06
CA VAL A 88 -8.80 5.88 -5.42
C VAL A 88 -7.30 5.93 -5.13
N LEU A 89 -6.73 4.89 -4.50
CA LEU A 89 -5.31 4.88 -4.16
C LEU A 89 -4.39 4.96 -5.39
N LEU A 90 -4.72 4.24 -6.46
CA LEU A 90 -3.96 4.24 -7.71
C LEU A 90 -4.06 5.61 -8.40
N THR A 91 -5.26 6.19 -8.45
CA THR A 91 -5.47 7.52 -9.03
C THR A 91 -4.69 8.59 -8.25
N ILE A 92 -4.76 8.59 -6.91
CA ILE A 92 -3.99 9.52 -6.06
C ILE A 92 -2.48 9.35 -6.31
N TYR A 93 -1.99 8.11 -6.42
CA TYR A 93 -0.58 7.86 -6.71
C TYR A 93 -0.16 8.49 -8.04
N CYS A 94 -0.89 8.20 -9.12
CA CYS A 94 -0.57 8.68 -10.47
C CYS A 94 -0.59 10.21 -10.53
N LYS A 95 -1.61 10.84 -9.94
CA LYS A 95 -1.69 12.31 -9.83
C LYS A 95 -0.52 12.91 -9.05
N ARG A 96 -0.23 12.37 -7.85
CA ARG A 96 0.82 12.91 -6.97
C ARG A 96 2.22 12.77 -7.58
N ARG A 97 2.42 11.76 -8.42
CA ARG A 97 3.68 11.52 -9.12
C ARG A 97 3.73 12.17 -10.51
N SER A 98 2.61 12.71 -10.98
CA SER A 98 2.44 13.22 -12.34
C SER A 98 2.87 12.19 -13.40
N VAL A 99 2.46 10.93 -13.22
CA VAL A 99 2.75 9.81 -14.13
C VAL A 99 1.44 9.23 -14.67
N LYS A 100 1.52 8.56 -15.82
CA LYS A 100 0.38 7.79 -16.33
C LYS A 100 0.21 6.48 -15.56
N TYR A 101 -1.01 5.97 -15.55
CA TYR A 101 -1.26 4.65 -14.98
C TYR A 101 -0.55 3.59 -15.84
N THR A 102 0.11 2.64 -15.18
CA THR A 102 0.73 1.49 -15.84
C THR A 102 0.09 0.21 -15.31
N GLN A 103 -0.40 -0.63 -16.21
CA GLN A 103 -0.95 -1.94 -15.86
C GLN A 103 0.06 -2.74 -15.02
N GLY A 104 -0.42 -3.33 -13.93
CA GLY A 104 0.40 -4.04 -12.94
C GLY A 104 0.59 -3.25 -11.64
N LEU A 105 0.35 -1.93 -11.62
CA LEU A 105 0.33 -1.17 -10.36
C LEU A 105 -0.76 -1.67 -9.41
N ASN A 106 -1.91 -2.09 -9.93
CA ASN A 106 -2.97 -2.77 -9.18
C ASN A 106 -2.46 -4.04 -8.48
N GLU A 107 -1.61 -4.83 -9.12
CA GLU A 107 -1.04 -6.06 -8.56
C GLU A 107 0.04 -5.81 -7.51
N LEU A 108 0.68 -4.63 -7.54
CA LEU A 108 1.59 -4.18 -6.48
C LEU A 108 0.85 -3.63 -5.27
N LEU A 109 -0.29 -2.96 -5.48
CA LEU A 109 -1.13 -2.45 -4.40
C LEU A 109 -1.84 -3.59 -3.66
N ALA A 110 -2.33 -4.60 -4.39
CA ALA A 110 -3.10 -5.70 -3.83
C ALA A 110 -2.46 -6.39 -2.60
N PRO A 111 -1.19 -6.84 -2.62
CA PRO A 111 -0.59 -7.50 -1.46
C PRO A 111 -0.44 -6.56 -0.26
N VAL A 112 -0.34 -5.23 -0.49
CA VAL A 112 -0.28 -4.24 0.60
C VAL A 112 -1.65 -4.08 1.25
N LEU A 113 -2.73 -4.02 0.46
CA LEU A 113 -4.11 -4.03 0.98
C LEU A 113 -4.47 -5.32 1.72
N ASP A 114 -3.80 -6.42 1.38
CA ASP A 114 -4.01 -7.71 2.02
C ASP A 114 -3.33 -7.85 3.38
N LEU A 115 -2.47 -6.89 3.74
CA LEU A 115 -1.86 -6.84 5.06
C LEU A 115 -2.91 -6.45 6.11
N GLU A 116 -2.84 -7.12 7.25
CA GLU A 116 -3.68 -6.85 8.42
C GLU A 116 -2.84 -6.26 9.55
N GLY A 117 -3.52 -5.65 10.53
CA GLY A 117 -2.91 -5.15 11.75
C GLY A 117 -3.66 -3.93 12.31
N GLU A 118 -3.69 -3.82 13.64
CA GLU A 118 -4.41 -2.73 14.36
C GLU A 118 -3.95 -1.33 13.92
N GLN A 119 -2.67 -1.16 13.59
CA GLN A 119 -2.08 0.12 13.19
C GLN A 119 -1.93 0.29 11.67
N PHE A 120 -2.62 -0.54 10.88
CA PHE A 120 -2.49 -0.59 9.43
C PHE A 120 -3.75 -0.07 8.73
N ASP A 121 -3.90 1.26 8.74
CA ASP A 121 -5.00 1.98 8.09
C ASP A 121 -4.75 2.22 6.58
N MET A 122 -5.73 2.79 5.87
CA MET A 122 -5.59 3.13 4.44
C MET A 122 -4.45 4.10 4.14
N SER A 123 -4.09 4.96 5.10
CA SER A 123 -2.92 5.84 4.98
C SER A 123 -1.62 5.02 5.03
N ALA A 124 -1.54 4.02 5.91
CA ALA A 124 -0.43 3.07 5.95
C ALA A 124 -0.32 2.28 4.65
N VAL A 125 -1.43 1.76 4.12
CA VAL A 125 -1.49 1.09 2.82
C VAL A 125 -0.87 1.97 1.73
N PHE A 126 -1.36 3.21 1.60
CA PHE A 126 -0.89 4.13 0.57
C PHE A 126 0.61 4.45 0.73
N ASN A 127 1.07 4.74 1.95
CA ASN A 127 2.47 5.07 2.19
C ASN A 127 3.40 3.87 1.92
N CYS A 128 2.98 2.65 2.30
CA CYS A 128 3.72 1.44 1.98
C CYS A 128 3.80 1.21 0.46
N PHE A 129 2.67 1.27 -0.23
CA PHE A 129 2.62 1.16 -1.69
C PHE A 129 3.51 2.20 -2.37
N TYR A 130 3.37 3.48 -1.98
CA TYR A 130 4.16 4.58 -2.51
C TYR A 130 5.68 4.35 -2.32
N ALA A 131 6.08 3.92 -1.12
CA ALA A 131 7.48 3.62 -0.80
C ALA A 131 8.02 2.44 -1.62
N ILE A 132 7.23 1.38 -1.81
CA ILE A 132 7.61 0.22 -2.63
C ILE A 132 7.89 0.66 -4.07
N VAL A 133 6.94 1.37 -4.69
CA VAL A 133 7.07 1.77 -6.09
C VAL A 133 8.26 2.73 -6.27
N GLN A 134 8.41 3.72 -5.38
CA GLN A 134 9.55 4.65 -5.47
C GLN A 134 10.91 3.97 -5.28
N ARG A 135 11.02 3.04 -4.31
CA ARG A 135 12.30 2.44 -3.95
C ARG A 135 12.72 1.36 -4.94
N PHE A 136 11.77 0.60 -5.47
CA PHE A 136 12.07 -0.61 -6.23
C PHE A 136 11.70 -0.52 -7.72
N LEU A 137 10.96 0.52 -8.14
CA LEU A 137 10.57 0.75 -9.54
C LEU A 137 10.86 2.18 -10.03
N PRO A 138 12.06 2.75 -9.75
CA PRO A 138 12.32 4.17 -10.02
C PRO A 138 12.24 4.56 -11.49
N ASN A 139 12.40 3.61 -12.42
CA ASN A 139 12.47 3.87 -13.87
C ASN A 139 11.34 3.20 -14.67
N THR A 140 10.40 2.54 -14.01
CA THR A 140 9.36 1.74 -14.67
C THR A 140 8.16 2.60 -15.07
N LEU A 141 7.90 3.68 -14.34
CA LEU A 141 6.77 4.58 -14.58
C LEU A 141 7.27 5.84 -15.28
N ARG A 142 6.61 6.20 -16.38
CA ARG A 142 6.88 7.42 -17.16
C ARG A 142 5.61 8.23 -17.34
#